data_AF-A0A6I5C2S4-F1
#
_entry.id   AF-A0A6I5C2S4-F1
#
_cell.length_a   1.000
_cell.length_b   1.000
_cell.length_c   1.000
_cell.angle_alpha   90.00
_cell.angle_beta   90.00
_cell.angle_gamma   90.00
#
_symmetry.space_group_name_H-M   'P 1'
#
loop_
_entity.id
_entity.type
_entity.pdbx_description
1 polymer ?
#
loop_
_entity_poly.entity_id
_entity_poly.type
_entity_poly.pdbx_seq_one_letter_code
_entity_poly.pdbx_strand_id
1 'polypeptide(L)'
;DVYGVVGGGSSYAYAGRNVQLLNGRTRNYTHGQIISGYHRGDRTWADRSRNTMPKTPKHPSTALVKSHGGWKQCGPFNSSTTDSVINWDTSKARHYAVRVCIDPAGSKPYHCGAWYTAAS
;
A
#
# COMPACT_ATOMS: atom_id res chain seq x y z
N ASP A 1 -1.45 14.43 -15.19
CA ASP A 1 -0.81 13.21 -14.64
C ASP A 1 -1.81 12.42 -13.82
N VAL A 2 -2.23 11.25 -14.33
CA VAL A 2 -3.28 10.44 -13.70
C VAL A 2 -2.67 9.67 -12.53
N TYR A 3 -2.69 10.26 -11.33
CA TYR A 3 -2.53 9.55 -10.05
C TYR A 3 -3.77 8.67 -9.83
N GLY A 4 -3.98 7.69 -10.70
CA GLY A 4 -5.12 6.78 -10.61
C GLY A 4 -5.00 5.88 -9.39
N VAL A 5 -6.10 5.71 -8.66
CA VAL A 5 -6.23 4.70 -7.60
C VAL A 5 -5.77 3.35 -8.11
N VAL A 6 -4.88 2.70 -7.37
CA VAL A 6 -4.26 1.45 -7.78
C VAL A 6 -5.20 0.30 -7.48
N GLY A 7 -5.90 -0.19 -8.50
CA GLY A 7 -6.79 -1.35 -8.39
C GLY A 7 -7.97 -1.11 -7.44
N GLY A 8 -9.20 -1.17 -7.96
CA GLY A 8 -10.39 -1.11 -7.11
C GLY A 8 -10.27 -2.10 -5.93
N GLY A 9 -10.44 -1.61 -4.70
CA GLY A 9 -10.35 -2.41 -3.47
C GLY A 9 -9.15 -2.11 -2.55
N SER A 10 -8.12 -1.40 -3.00
CA SER A 10 -6.98 -1.01 -2.15
C SER A 10 -7.15 0.33 -1.42
N SER A 11 -8.31 0.97 -1.60
CA SER A 11 -8.74 2.15 -0.85
C SER A 11 -9.78 1.75 0.20
N TYR A 12 -9.75 2.37 1.37
CA TYR A 12 -10.63 2.04 2.49
C TYR A 12 -10.91 3.26 3.37
N ALA A 13 -12.01 3.21 4.11
CA ALA A 13 -12.30 4.14 5.19
C ALA A 13 -12.03 3.45 6.54
N TYR A 14 -11.29 4.09 7.44
CA TYR A 14 -11.03 3.57 8.78
C TYR A 14 -10.90 4.69 9.81
N ALA A 15 -11.63 4.56 10.93
CA ALA A 15 -11.64 5.55 12.01
C ALA A 15 -11.85 7.01 11.53
N GLY A 16 -12.68 7.24 10.51
CA GLY A 16 -12.94 8.56 9.94
C GLY A 16 -11.89 9.07 8.94
N ARG A 17 -10.88 8.26 8.60
CA ARG A 17 -9.86 8.56 7.58
C ARG A 17 -10.18 7.80 6.31
N ASN A 18 -10.15 8.48 5.17
CA ASN A 18 -10.21 7.82 3.86
C ASN A 18 -8.79 7.64 3.35
N VAL A 19 -8.37 6.40 3.15
CA VAL A 19 -7.00 6.01 2.78
C VAL A 19 -7.02 5.36 1.41
N GLN A 20 -6.07 5.75 0.55
CA GLN A 20 -5.93 5.23 -0.79
C GLN A 20 -4.50 4.75 -1.04
N LEU A 21 -4.40 3.69 -1.84
CA LEU A 21 -3.15 3.30 -2.49
C LEU A 21 -3.16 3.88 -3.90
N LEU A 22 -2.14 4.69 -4.23
CA LEU A 22 -2.05 5.49 -5.44
C LEU A 22 -0.81 5.11 -6.25
N ASN A 23 -0.91 5.17 -7.58
CA ASN A 23 0.24 4.94 -8.45
C ASN A 23 1.21 6.12 -8.28
N GLY A 24 2.49 5.82 -8.22
CA GLY A 24 3.55 6.80 -8.38
C GLY A 24 3.61 7.30 -9.82
N ARG A 25 4.37 8.39 -10.02
CA ARG A 25 4.49 9.08 -11.32
C ARG A 25 4.95 8.14 -12.45
N THR A 26 5.86 7.24 -12.13
CA THR A 26 6.18 6.06 -12.93
C THR A 26 5.35 4.90 -12.39
N ARG A 27 4.53 4.23 -13.23
CA ARG A 27 3.62 3.12 -12.85
C ARG A 27 4.27 1.92 -12.13
N ASN A 28 5.60 1.96 -11.98
CA ASN A 28 6.46 1.03 -11.26
C ASN A 28 6.57 1.28 -9.76
N TYR A 29 5.96 2.36 -9.27
CA TYR A 29 5.93 2.71 -7.86
C TYR A 29 4.50 2.96 -7.41
N THR A 30 4.26 2.79 -6.12
CA THR A 30 2.99 3.07 -5.44
C THR A 30 3.25 3.74 -4.11
N HIS A 31 2.33 4.61 -3.67
CA HIS A 31 2.36 5.21 -2.35
C HIS A 31 0.97 5.20 -1.73
N GLY A 32 0.93 5.27 -0.41
CA GLY A 32 -0.29 5.44 0.36
C GLY A 32 -0.59 6.91 0.63
N GLN A 33 -1.87 7.27 0.69
CA GLN A 33 -2.31 8.61 1.10
C GLN A 33 -3.62 8.56 1.89
N ILE A 34 -3.69 9.29 3.00
CA ILE A 34 -4.94 9.71 3.64
C ILE A 34 -5.47 10.89 2.83
N ILE A 35 -6.49 10.65 2.02
CA ILE A 35 -7.05 11.67 1.12
C ILE A 35 -8.03 12.61 1.83
N SER A 36 -8.59 12.19 2.97
CA SER A 36 -9.43 13.04 3.82
C SER A 36 -9.48 12.53 5.25
N GLY A 37 -9.75 13.43 6.20
CA GLY A 37 -9.87 13.11 7.63
C GLY A 37 -8.53 12.94 8.34
N TYR A 38 -7.42 13.38 7.73
CA TYR A 38 -6.10 13.38 8.39
C TYR A 38 -6.12 14.25 9.64
N HIS A 39 -5.60 13.70 10.73
CA HIS A 39 -5.36 14.43 11.96
C HIS A 39 -3.88 14.39 12.35
N ARG A 40 -3.43 15.43 13.07
CA ARG A 40 -2.07 15.46 13.60
C ARG A 40 -1.84 14.26 14.52
N GLY A 41 -0.77 13.52 14.24
CA GLY A 41 -0.42 12.29 14.95
C GLY A 41 -0.86 11.01 14.23
N ASP A 42 -1.67 11.11 13.17
CA ASP A 42 -1.92 9.96 12.30
C ASP A 42 -0.59 9.48 11.70
N ARG A 43 -0.39 8.17 11.74
CA ARG A 43 0.79 7.50 11.19
C ARG A 43 0.40 6.64 10.01
N THR A 44 1.13 6.74 8.90
CA THR A 44 0.88 5.93 7.70
C THR A 44 2.15 5.22 7.24
N TRP A 45 2.01 4.06 6.62
CA TRP A 45 3.12 3.37 5.99
C TRP A 45 2.66 2.54 4.80
N ALA A 46 3.60 2.18 3.94
CA ALA A 46 3.38 1.21 2.89
C ALA A 46 4.10 -0.09 3.24
N ASP A 47 3.41 -1.21 3.14
CA ASP A 47 4.04 -2.53 3.15
C ASP A 47 4.29 -2.98 1.71
N ARG A 48 5.45 -3.61 1.47
CA ARG A 48 5.79 -4.24 0.20
C ARG A 48 6.30 -5.66 0.42
N SER A 49 5.83 -6.63 -0.35
CA SER A 49 6.36 -7.99 -0.32
C SER A 49 7.89 -8.01 -0.51
N ARG A 50 8.57 -8.89 0.20
CA ARG A 50 10.04 -9.04 0.05
C ARG A 50 10.40 -9.71 -1.26
N ASN A 51 9.62 -10.73 -1.62
CA ASN A 51 9.81 -11.50 -2.84
C ASN A 51 8.78 -11.13 -3.90
N THR A 52 9.08 -11.55 -5.12
CA THR A 52 8.14 -11.45 -6.24
C THR A 52 6.88 -12.25 -5.92
N MET A 53 5.73 -11.69 -6.29
CA MET A 53 4.43 -12.33 -6.11
C MET A 53 3.93 -12.88 -7.45
N PRO A 54 3.11 -13.94 -7.43
CA PRO A 54 2.41 -14.38 -8.64
C PRO A 54 1.51 -13.25 -9.17
N LYS A 55 1.32 -13.21 -10.50
CA LYS A 55 0.46 -12.20 -11.15
C LYS A 55 -1.01 -12.31 -10.72
N THR A 56 -1.45 -13.52 -10.37
CA THR A 56 -2.78 -13.81 -9.86
C THR A 56 -2.69 -14.47 -8.47
N PRO A 57 -3.53 -14.07 -7.51
CA PRO A 57 -4.59 -13.05 -7.60
C PRO A 57 -4.04 -11.61 -7.58
N LYS A 58 -4.82 -10.66 -8.11
CA LYS A 58 -4.52 -9.22 -8.09
C LYS A 58 -4.50 -8.63 -6.67
N HIS A 59 -5.26 -9.23 -5.76
CA HIS A 59 -5.31 -8.88 -4.35
C HIS A 59 -4.96 -10.12 -3.51
N PRO A 60 -3.65 -10.45 -3.37
CA PRO A 60 -3.25 -11.63 -2.61
C PRO A 60 -3.61 -11.51 -1.14
N SER A 61 -3.92 -12.64 -0.50
CA SER A 61 -4.15 -12.67 0.94
C SER A 61 -2.86 -12.38 1.71
N THR A 62 -2.97 -11.85 2.92
CA THR A 62 -1.81 -11.67 3.81
C THR A 62 -1.10 -13.00 4.09
N ALA A 63 -1.84 -14.12 4.15
CA ALA A 63 -1.26 -15.44 4.31
C ALA A 63 -0.37 -15.82 3.10
N LEU A 64 -0.81 -15.52 1.88
CA LEU A 64 -0.02 -15.76 0.67
C LEU A 64 1.22 -14.88 0.63
N VAL A 65 1.11 -13.58 0.96
CA VAL A 65 2.30 -12.71 1.03
C VAL A 65 3.27 -13.21 2.11
N LYS A 66 2.77 -13.69 3.24
CA LYS A 66 3.58 -14.28 4.31
C LYS A 66 4.29 -15.56 3.86
N SER A 67 3.62 -16.48 3.17
CA SER A 67 4.24 -17.71 2.66
C SER A 67 5.30 -17.43 1.60
N HIS A 68 5.19 -16.30 0.89
CA HIS A 68 6.21 -15.79 -0.04
C HIS A 68 7.32 -14.97 0.64
N GLY A 69 7.61 -15.22 1.92
CA GLY A 69 8.71 -14.57 2.65
C GLY A 69 8.33 -13.23 3.30
N GLY A 70 7.04 -12.89 3.34
CA GLY A 70 6.54 -11.71 4.06
C GLY A 70 6.84 -10.40 3.36
N TRP A 71 6.88 -9.33 4.14
CA TRP A 71 6.99 -7.96 3.64
C TRP A 71 8.03 -7.14 4.40
N LYS A 72 8.36 -5.99 3.80
CA LYS A 72 9.08 -4.90 4.44
C LYS A 72 8.08 -3.76 4.66
N GLN A 73 8.11 -3.19 5.85
CA GLN A 73 7.42 -1.97 6.19
C GLN A 73 8.27 -0.75 5.80
N CYS A 74 7.68 0.21 5.09
CA CYS A 74 8.30 1.50 4.75
C CYS A 74 7.53 2.62 5.47
N GLY A 75 8.09 3.11 6.56
CA GLY A 75 7.43 3.99 7.55
C GLY A 75 7.47 3.38 8.97
N PRO A 76 6.67 3.86 9.93
CA PRO A 76 5.58 4.83 9.75
C PRO A 76 6.04 6.28 9.62
N PHE A 77 5.24 7.06 8.90
CA PHE A 77 5.42 8.50 8.71
C PHE A 77 4.30 9.25 9.42
N ASN A 78 4.64 10.35 10.09
CA ASN A 78 3.68 11.28 10.73
C ASN A 78 3.07 12.25 9.69
N SER A 79 2.65 11.72 8.54
CA SER A 79 2.16 12.47 7.39
C SER A 79 0.97 11.77 6.76
N SER A 80 0.17 12.54 6.03
CA SER A 80 -0.94 12.01 5.24
C SER A 80 -0.48 11.12 4.09
N THR A 81 0.77 11.28 3.62
CA THR A 81 1.31 10.53 2.48
C THR A 81 2.52 9.70 2.90
N THR A 82 2.67 8.50 2.34
CA THR A 82 3.85 7.65 2.52
C THR A 82 4.90 7.91 1.46
N ASP A 83 6.13 7.46 1.69
CA ASP A 83 7.09 7.31 0.59
C ASP A 83 6.58 6.33 -0.48
N SER A 84 7.10 6.48 -1.69
CA SER A 84 6.85 5.56 -2.80
C SER A 84 7.63 4.26 -2.63
N VAL A 85 6.94 3.13 -2.79
CA VAL A 85 7.53 1.79 -2.82
C VAL A 85 7.40 1.20 -4.22
N ILE A 86 8.42 0.47 -4.66
CA ILE A 86 8.41 -0.20 -5.96
C ILE A 86 7.35 -1.32 -5.97
N ASN A 87 6.45 -1.35 -6.95
CA ASN A 87 5.48 -2.44 -7.14
C ASN A 87 5.78 -3.27 -8.40
N TRP A 88 6.57 -2.74 -9.34
CA TRP A 88 6.99 -3.44 -10.54
C TRP A 88 8.44 -3.07 -10.91
N ASP A 89 9.35 -4.04 -10.85
CA ASP A 89 10.72 -3.90 -11.32
C ASP A 89 10.82 -4.41 -12.77
N THR A 90 10.81 -3.49 -13.73
CA THR A 90 10.88 -3.81 -15.16
C THR A 90 12.21 -4.43 -15.56
N SER A 91 13.31 -4.11 -14.87
CA SER A 91 14.64 -4.64 -15.21
C SER A 91 14.77 -6.14 -14.95
N LYS A 92 13.97 -6.65 -13.99
CA LYS A 92 13.99 -8.06 -13.57
C LYS A 92 12.65 -8.76 -13.80
N ALA A 93 11.69 -8.08 -14.40
CA ALA A 93 10.30 -8.53 -14.55
C ALA A 93 9.70 -9.06 -13.22
N ARG A 94 9.90 -8.33 -12.11
CA ARG A 94 9.42 -8.73 -10.76
C ARG A 94 8.26 -7.86 -10.29
N HIS A 95 7.12 -8.49 -10.00
CA HIS A 95 5.95 -7.84 -9.41
C HIS A 95 5.99 -8.00 -7.89
N TYR A 96 5.75 -6.91 -7.16
CA TYR A 96 5.64 -6.93 -5.71
C TYR A 96 4.20 -6.67 -5.29
N ALA A 97 3.75 -7.33 -4.22
CA ALA A 97 2.51 -6.95 -3.57
C ALA A 97 2.75 -5.72 -2.70
N VAL A 98 1.84 -4.77 -2.74
CA VAL A 98 1.89 -3.53 -1.97
C VAL A 98 0.56 -3.27 -1.27
N ARG A 99 0.59 -2.64 -0.10
CA ARG A 99 -0.61 -2.11 0.58
C ARG A 99 -0.25 -0.87 1.38
N VAL A 100 -1.24 -0.05 1.67
CA VAL A 100 -1.13 1.06 2.63
C VAL A 100 -1.77 0.65 3.96
N CYS A 101 -1.16 1.10 5.04
CA CYS A 101 -1.65 0.94 6.40
C CYS A 101 -1.67 2.29 7.12
N ILE A 102 -2.52 2.37 8.13
CA ILE A 102 -2.71 3.55 8.99
C ILE A 102 -2.77 3.13 10.46
N ASP A 103 -2.10 3.89 11.31
CA ASP A 103 -2.31 3.92 12.75
C ASP A 103 -2.87 5.30 13.13
N PRO A 104 -4.20 5.42 13.24
CA PRO A 104 -4.89 6.70 13.43
C PRO A 104 -4.69 7.24 14.86
N ALA A 105 -4.34 8.52 14.98
CA ALA A 105 -4.28 9.18 16.28
C ALA A 105 -5.65 9.12 16.98
N GLY A 106 -5.61 8.75 18.26
CA GLY A 106 -6.80 8.64 19.11
C GLY A 106 -7.66 7.40 18.83
N SER A 107 -7.22 6.47 17.98
CA SER A 107 -7.94 5.23 17.70
C SER A 107 -6.97 4.04 17.65
N LYS A 108 -7.39 2.90 18.18
CA LYS A 108 -6.68 1.61 18.10
C LYS A 108 -7.68 0.55 17.65
N PRO A 109 -7.24 -0.52 16.96
CA PRO A 109 -5.87 -0.80 16.49
C PRO A 109 -5.49 -0.04 15.21
N TYR A 110 -4.31 -0.30 14.67
CA TYR A 110 -3.97 0.08 13.29
C TYR A 110 -4.79 -0.74 12.28
N HIS A 111 -4.89 -0.27 11.04
CA HIS A 111 -5.56 -0.96 9.95
C HIS A 111 -4.73 -0.94 8.68
N CYS A 112 -4.81 -2.02 7.90
CA CYS A 112 -4.15 -2.16 6.61
C CYS A 112 -5.17 -2.48 5.53
N GLY A 113 -5.05 -1.81 4.40
CA GLY A 113 -5.85 -2.13 3.22
C GLY A 113 -5.48 -3.47 2.58
N ALA A 114 -6.24 -3.84 1.55
CA ALA A 114 -5.95 -5.02 0.75
C ALA A 114 -4.59 -4.90 0.04
N TRP A 115 -3.87 -6.01 -0.05
CA TRP A 115 -2.71 -6.11 -0.93
C TRP A 115 -3.12 -5.89 -2.38
N TYR A 116 -2.18 -5.39 -3.17
CA TYR A 116 -2.32 -5.20 -4.60
C TYR A 116 -1.06 -5.66 -5.31
N THR A 117 -1.20 -6.44 -6.37
CA THR A 117 -0.16 -6.72 -7.35
C THR A 117 -0.52 -6.07 -8.68
N ALA A 118 0.43 -5.36 -9.30
CA ALA A 118 0.24 -4.82 -10.63
C ALA A 118 0.27 -5.96 -11.64
N ALA A 119 -0.88 -6.58 -11.93
CA ALA A 119 -1.00 -7.46 -13.08
C ALA A 119 -0.89 -6.60 -14.34
N SER A 120 0.21 -6.80 -15.09
CA SER A 120 0.38 -6.30 -16.45
C SER A 120 -0.72 -6.81 -17.36
#